data_AF-A0A7W1LMS9-F1
#
_entry.id   AF-A0A7W1LMS9-F1
#
_cell.length_a   1.000
_cell.length_b   1.000
_cell.length_c   1.000
_cell.angle_alpha   90.00
_cell.angle_beta   90.00
_cell.angle_gamma   90.00
#
_symmetry.space_group_name_H-M   'P 1'
#
loop_
_entity.id
_entity.type
_entity.pdbx_description
1 polymer ?
#
loop_
_entity_poly.entity_id
_entity_poly.type
_entity_poly.pdbx_seq_one_letter_code
_entity_poly.pdbx_strand_id
1 'polypeptide(L)'
;MSNPEPKSTGSAIAAGGNYFVLYALALILIWVGGLKFAAYEAQAIQPLVAESPLLSWLYDIFDVRTFARILGIAEILAGIAIALRP
;
A
#
# COMPACT_ATOMS: atom_id res chain seq x y z
N MET A 1 -21.99 -30.27 -38.71
CA MET A 1 -20.61 -29.82 -38.45
C MET A 1 -20.68 -28.70 -37.43
N SER A 2 -20.32 -28.96 -36.16
CA SER A 2 -20.27 -27.92 -35.12
C SER A 2 -19.00 -27.10 -35.30
N ASN A 3 -19.14 -25.82 -35.62
CA ASN A 3 -18.01 -24.89 -35.66
C ASN A 3 -17.44 -24.74 -34.23
N PRO A 4 -16.12 -24.83 -33.99
CA PRO A 4 -15.57 -24.57 -32.67
C PRO A 4 -15.78 -23.10 -32.28
N GLU A 5 -16.43 -22.87 -31.14
CA GLU A 5 -16.55 -21.56 -30.50
C GLU A 5 -15.15 -20.94 -30.28
N PRO A 6 -14.90 -19.69 -30.70
CA PRO A 6 -13.63 -19.03 -30.44
C PRO A 6 -13.49 -18.80 -28.93
N LYS A 7 -12.53 -19.49 -28.29
CA LYS A 7 -12.20 -19.27 -26.88
C LYS A 7 -11.91 -17.78 -26.66
N SER A 8 -12.63 -17.15 -25.73
CA SER A 8 -12.62 -15.71 -25.50
C SER A 8 -11.25 -15.21 -25.04
N THR A 9 -10.36 -14.93 -25.99
CA THR A 9 -9.01 -14.40 -25.76
C THR A 9 -9.00 -13.17 -24.83
N GLY A 10 -10.08 -12.36 -24.85
CA GLY A 10 -10.23 -11.18 -23.98
C GLY A 10 -10.34 -11.47 -22.48
N SER A 11 -10.92 -12.61 -22.07
CA SER A 11 -11.11 -12.95 -20.64
C SER A 11 -9.79 -13.34 -19.97
N ALA A 12 -8.94 -14.09 -20.66
CA ALA A 12 -7.64 -14.52 -20.13
C ALA A 12 -6.66 -13.35 -19.96
N ILE A 13 -6.67 -12.39 -20.89
CA ILE A 13 -5.84 -11.18 -20.82
C ILE A 13 -6.32 -10.27 -19.68
N ALA A 14 -7.64 -10.10 -19.53
CA ALA A 14 -8.21 -9.31 -18.43
C ALA A 14 -7.90 -9.92 -17.05
N ALA A 15 -7.99 -11.25 -16.92
CA ALA A 15 -7.64 -11.94 -15.68
C ALA A 15 -6.14 -11.77 -15.34
N GLY A 16 -5.25 -11.97 -16.32
CA GLY A 16 -3.81 -11.78 -16.12
C GLY A 16 -3.42 -10.35 -15.74
N GLY A 17 -4.08 -9.35 -16.34
CA GLY A 17 -3.88 -7.95 -16.00
C GLY A 17 -4.32 -7.60 -14.58
N ASN A 18 -5.43 -8.17 -14.11
CA ASN A 18 -5.92 -7.94 -12.75
C ASN A 18 -4.93 -8.42 -11.68
N TYR A 19 -4.42 -9.65 -11.83
CA TYR A 19 -3.41 -10.18 -10.90
C TYR A 19 -2.14 -9.34 -10.89
N PHE A 20 -1.67 -8.89 -12.06
CA PHE A 20 -0.47 -8.05 -12.15
C PHE A 20 -0.61 -6.74 -11.35
N VAL A 21 -1.75 -6.05 -11.51
CA VAL A 21 -2.00 -4.78 -10.80
C VAL A 21 -2.05 -5.00 -9.28
N LEU A 22 -2.69 -6.07 -8.82
CA LEU A 22 -2.87 -6.32 -7.39
C LEU A 22 -1.56 -6.75 -6.71
N TYR A 23 -0.74 -7.57 -7.38
CA TYR A 23 0.60 -7.88 -6.86
C TYR A 23 1.53 -6.67 -6.91
N ALA A 24 1.46 -5.83 -7.95
CA ALA A 24 2.24 -4.59 -8.00
C ALA A 24 1.83 -3.63 -6.87
N LEU A 25 0.52 -3.48 -6.62
CA LEU A 25 0.01 -2.67 -5.52
C LEU A 25 0.43 -3.21 -4.15
N ALA A 26 0.31 -4.53 -3.94
CA ALA A 26 0.74 -5.18 -2.71
C ALA A 26 2.24 -4.96 -2.44
N LEU A 27 3.08 -5.12 -3.47
CA LEU A 27 4.51 -4.88 -3.38
C LEU A 27 4.83 -3.44 -2.98
N ILE A 28 4.17 -2.46 -3.60
CA ILE A 28 4.37 -1.03 -3.28
C ILE A 28 3.98 -0.74 -1.85
N LEU A 29 2.83 -1.24 -1.38
CA LEU A 29 2.36 -1.01 -0.01
C LEU A 29 3.30 -1.61 1.04
N ILE A 30 3.78 -2.85 0.82
CA ILE A 30 4.73 -3.50 1.72
C ILE A 30 6.06 -2.74 1.73
N TRP A 31 6.56 -2.34 0.55
CA TRP A 31 7.81 -1.61 0.43
C TRP A 31 7.75 -0.24 1.11
N VAL A 32 6.74 0.57 0.79
CA VAL A 32 6.54 1.90 1.40
C VAL A 32 6.29 1.80 2.90
N GLY A 33 5.46 0.86 3.34
CA GLY A 33 5.21 0.64 4.76
C GLY A 33 6.47 0.20 5.52
N GLY A 34 7.32 -0.61 4.89
CA GLY A 34 8.63 -0.99 5.42
C GLY A 34 9.59 0.19 5.56
N LEU A 35 9.60 1.11 4.58
CA LEU A 35 10.43 2.30 4.63
C LEU A 35 10.08 3.21 5.82
N LYS A 36 8.82 3.26 6.28
CA LYS A 36 8.41 4.08 7.44
C LYS A 36 9.07 3.70 8.77
N PHE A 37 9.73 2.55 8.85
CA PHE A 37 10.53 2.17 10.01
C PHE A 37 11.93 2.81 10.01
N ALA A 38 12.37 3.36 8.88
CA ALA A 38 13.64 4.05 8.77
C ALA A 38 13.59 5.43 9.44
N ALA A 39 14.64 5.75 10.22
CA ALA A 39 14.67 6.95 11.04
C ALA A 39 14.60 8.27 10.25
N TYR A 40 14.97 8.25 8.96
CA TYR A 40 14.97 9.45 8.11
C TYR A 40 13.57 9.81 7.60
N GLU A 41 12.68 8.84 7.38
CA GLU A 41 11.28 9.08 6.96
C GLU A 41 10.49 9.82 8.04
N ALA A 42 10.71 9.44 9.31
CA ALA A 42 10.08 10.12 10.44
C ALA A 42 10.42 11.61 10.46
N GLN A 43 11.68 11.98 10.20
CA GLN A 43 12.10 13.38 10.17
C GLN A 43 11.61 14.13 8.93
N ALA A 44 11.42 13.43 7.79
CA ALA A 44 10.88 14.02 6.58
C ALA A 44 9.39 14.41 6.71
N ILE A 45 8.61 13.63 7.46
CA ILE A 45 7.16 13.85 7.65
C ILE A 45 6.90 14.85 8.79
N GLN A 46 7.84 14.97 9.74
CA GLN A 46 7.71 15.82 10.92
C GLN A 46 7.30 17.27 10.64
N PRO A 47 7.93 18.02 9.71
CA PRO A 47 7.54 19.41 9.46
C PRO A 47 6.13 19.52 8.85
N LEU A 48 5.73 18.58 7.97
CA LEU A 48 4.41 18.59 7.34
C LEU A 48 3.26 18.40 8.35
N VAL A 49 3.52 17.61 9.40
CA VAL A 49 2.53 17.34 10.45
C VAL A 49 2.58 18.40 11.54
N ALA A 50 3.78 18.85 11.93
CA ALA A 50 3.97 19.87 12.96
C ALA A 50 3.39 21.24 12.54
N GLU A 51 3.48 21.59 11.26
CA GLU A 51 2.92 22.84 10.73
C GLU A 51 1.44 22.74 10.33
N SER A 52 0.81 21.57 10.46
CA SER A 52 -0.60 21.36 10.12
C SER A 52 -1.50 21.63 11.32
N PRO A 53 -2.44 22.61 11.26
CA PRO A 53 -3.39 22.89 12.35
C PRO A 53 -4.27 21.70 12.73
N LEU A 54 -4.46 20.75 11.81
CA LEU A 54 -5.31 19.58 12.02
C LEU A 54 -4.56 18.38 12.60
N LEU A 55 -3.23 18.35 12.49
CA LEU A 55 -2.42 17.17 12.81
C LEU A 55 -1.34 17.45 13.87
N SER A 56 -1.07 18.72 14.21
CA SER A 56 -0.04 19.09 15.18
C SER A 56 -0.30 18.51 16.58
N TRP A 57 -1.56 18.48 17.03
CA TRP A 57 -1.98 17.88 18.30
C TRP A 57 -1.69 16.39 18.40
N LEU A 58 -1.50 15.70 17.26
CA LEU A 58 -1.20 14.28 17.26
C LEU A 58 0.18 14.00 17.88
N TYR A 59 1.10 14.96 17.80
CA TYR A 59 2.41 14.90 18.47
C TYR A 59 2.35 15.09 19.99
N ASP A 60 1.23 15.59 20.52
CA ASP A 60 1.01 15.62 21.97
C ASP A 60 0.64 14.23 22.52
N ILE A 61 0.22 13.31 21.65
CA ILE A 61 -0.23 11.95 22.01
C ILE A 61 0.77 10.88 21.54
N PHE A 62 1.35 11.04 20.36
CA PHE A 62 2.26 10.07 19.75
C PHE A 62 3.53 10.77 19.24
N ASP A 63 4.70 10.23 19.59
CA ASP A 63 5.94 10.65 18.93
C ASP A 63 5.88 10.36 17.41
N VAL A 64 6.54 11.19 16.62
CA VAL A 64 6.66 11.13 15.16
C VAL A 64 7.01 9.72 14.68
N ARG A 65 7.95 9.09 15.38
CA ARG A 65 8.42 7.74 15.08
C ARG A 65 7.35 6.69 15.35
N THR A 66 6.56 6.86 16.41
CA THR A 66 5.47 5.94 16.74
C THR A 66 4.35 6.06 15.72
N PHE A 67 3.99 7.28 15.32
CA PHE A 67 3.00 7.49 14.27
C PHE A 67 3.43 6.89 12.93
N ALA A 68 4.69 7.13 12.51
CA ALA A 68 5.24 6.54 11.29
C ALA A 68 5.21 5.01 11.29
N ARG A 69 5.55 4.38 12.44
CA ARG A 69 5.48 2.92 12.61
C ARG A 69 4.05 2.38 12.50
N ILE A 70 3.07 3.06 13.12
CA ILE A 70 1.66 2.64 13.03
C ILE A 70 1.18 2.67 11.58
N LEU A 71 1.50 3.75 10.84
CA LEU A 71 1.19 3.81 9.41
C LEU A 71 1.89 2.71 8.62
N GLY A 72 3.17 2.45 8.90
CA GLY A 72 3.93 1.39 8.23
C GLY A 72 3.33 0.01 8.44
N ILE A 73 2.88 -0.29 9.67
CA ILE A 73 2.16 -1.55 9.98
C ILE A 73 0.86 -1.63 9.16
N ALA A 74 0.07 -0.57 9.13
CA ALA A 74 -1.20 -0.55 8.38
C ALA A 74 -1.00 -0.80 6.88
N GLU A 75 0.02 -0.18 6.27
CA GLU A 75 0.36 -0.37 4.86
C GLU A 75 0.84 -1.80 4.56
N ILE A 76 1.70 -2.36 5.41
CA ILE A 76 2.17 -3.74 5.26
C ILE A 76 0.99 -4.73 5.39
N LEU A 77 0.10 -4.55 6.38
CA LEU A 77 -1.07 -5.40 6.54
C LEU A 77 -2.02 -5.32 5.34
N ALA A 78 -2.24 -4.12 4.80
CA ALA A 78 -3.03 -3.94 3.58
C ALA A 78 -2.39 -4.62 2.38
N GLY A 79 -1.07 -4.47 2.19
CA GLY A 79 -0.35 -5.11 1.11
C GLY A 79 -0.37 -6.65 1.21
N ILE A 80 -0.20 -7.20 2.41
CA ILE A 80 -0.34 -8.65 2.65
C ILE A 80 -1.78 -9.11 2.35
N ALA A 81 -2.79 -8.38 2.80
CA ALA A 81 -4.19 -8.74 2.56
C ALA A 81 -4.51 -8.79 1.05
N ILE A 82 -4.00 -7.81 0.28
CA ILE A 82 -4.14 -7.78 -1.19
C ILE A 82 -3.39 -8.95 -1.84
N ALA A 83 -2.17 -9.25 -1.40
CA ALA A 83 -1.40 -10.37 -1.94
C ALA A 83 -2.04 -11.75 -1.65
N LEU A 84 -2.73 -11.90 -0.53
CA LEU A 84 -3.42 -13.15 -0.16
C LEU A 84 -4.75 -13.34 -0.89
N ARG A 85 -5.41 -12.25 -1.30
CA ARG A 85 -6.69 -12.27 -2.03
C ARG A 85 -6.66 -11.26 -3.19
N PRO A 86 -5.84 -11.53 -4.23
CA PRO A 86 -5.81 -10.72 -5.45
C PRO A 86 -6.99 -11.05 -6.37
#